data_AF-A0A3D5U9L2-F1
#
_entry.id   AF-A0A3D5U9L2-F1
#
_cell.length_a   1.000
_cell.length_b   1.000
_cell.length_c   1.000
_cell.angle_alpha   90.00
_cell.angle_beta   90.00
_cell.angle_gamma   90.00
#
_symmetry.space_group_name_H-M   'P 1'
#
loop_
_entity.id
_entity.type
_entity.pdbx_description
1 polymer ?
#
loop_
_entity_poly.entity_id
_entity_poly.type
_entity_poly.pdbx_seq_one_letter_code
_entity_poly.pdbx_strand_id
1 'polypeptide(L)'
;MHIIPNKVEGENDSFVAYFKEDGLYYAYLSNGEEVKVHEGNGFSYPLISKSGEYIAYTKEKSLYINDIKNKQHEKLSLLTLYFSFRFT
;
A
#
# COMPACT_ATOMS: atom_id res chain seq x y z
N MET A 1 -26.57 -10.85 28.19
CA MET A 1 -25.87 -9.62 27.72
C MET A 1 -24.97 -10.03 26.57
N HIS A 2 -25.24 -9.55 25.34
CA HIS A 2 -24.27 -9.65 24.26
C HIS A 2 -23.38 -8.41 24.32
N ILE A 3 -22.10 -8.62 24.62
CA ILE A 3 -21.08 -7.58 24.54
C ILE A 3 -20.68 -7.55 23.06
N ILE A 4 -21.13 -6.54 22.31
CA ILE A 4 -20.60 -6.29 20.97
C ILE A 4 -19.21 -5.71 21.17
N PRO A 5 -18.13 -6.29 20.61
CA PRO A 5 -16.81 -5.70 20.72
C PRO A 5 -16.86 -4.34 20.03
N ASN A 6 -16.72 -3.28 20.83
CA ASN A 6 -16.57 -1.95 20.29
C ASN A 6 -15.19 -1.89 19.64
N LYS A 7 -15.13 -1.52 18.36
CA LYS A 7 -13.88 -1.33 17.62
C LYS A 7 -12.94 -0.48 18.48
N VAL A 8 -11.75 -1.00 18.79
CA VAL A 8 -10.77 -0.28 19.59
C VAL A 8 -10.38 0.98 18.80
N GLU A 9 -10.60 2.15 19.38
CA GLU A 9 -10.12 3.41 18.79
C GLU A 9 -8.61 3.31 18.56
N GLY A 10 -8.20 3.32 17.29
CA GLY A 10 -6.79 3.18 16.89
C GLY A 10 -6.44 1.91 16.11
N GLU A 11 -7.32 0.91 16.02
CA GLU A 11 -7.16 -0.16 15.02
C GLU A 11 -7.61 0.36 13.65
N ASN A 12 -6.63 0.50 12.74
CA ASN A 12 -6.95 0.66 11.32
C ASN A 12 -7.74 -0.56 10.85
N ASP A 13 -8.83 -0.32 10.13
CA ASP A 13 -9.62 -1.41 9.56
C ASP A 13 -8.70 -2.30 8.72
N SER A 14 -8.79 -3.62 8.94
CA SER A 14 -7.97 -4.56 8.17
C SER A 14 -8.23 -4.39 6.68
N PHE A 15 -7.16 -4.27 5.90
CA PHE A 15 -7.23 -4.09 4.45
C PHE A 15 -6.18 -4.95 3.74
N VAL A 16 -6.42 -5.19 2.46
CA VAL A 16 -5.50 -5.90 1.57
C VAL A 16 -5.06 -4.98 0.45
N ALA A 17 -3.79 -5.08 0.04
CA ALA A 17 -3.25 -4.40 -1.13
C ALA A 17 -2.91 -5.44 -2.21
N TYR A 18 -3.31 -5.17 -3.44
CA TYR A 18 -3.17 -6.10 -4.57
C TYR A 18 -3.19 -5.33 -5.88
N PHE A 19 -2.67 -5.93 -6.96
CA PHE A 19 -2.67 -5.32 -8.28
C PHE A 19 -3.57 -6.09 -9.24
N LYS A 20 -4.21 -5.35 -10.15
CA LYS A 20 -4.93 -5.86 -11.33
C LYS A 20 -4.12 -5.48 -12.58
N GLU A 21 -4.64 -5.83 -13.76
CA GLU A 21 -4.00 -5.47 -15.03
C GLU A 21 -3.85 -3.95 -15.22
N ASP A 22 -4.72 -3.15 -14.62
CA ASP A 22 -4.83 -1.71 -14.83
C ASP A 22 -4.41 -0.84 -13.63
N GLY A 23 -4.01 -1.43 -12.51
CA GLY A 23 -3.59 -0.63 -11.37
C GLY A 23 -3.21 -1.41 -10.12
N LEU A 24 -2.62 -0.68 -9.18
CA LEU A 24 -2.50 -1.08 -7.78
C LEU A 24 -3.73 -0.58 -7.01
N TYR A 25 -4.28 -1.43 -6.15
CA TYR A 25 -5.46 -1.16 -5.35
C TYR A 25 -5.24 -1.56 -3.88
N TYR A 26 -6.06 -1.00 -3.01
CA TYR A 26 -6.35 -1.61 -1.71
C TYR A 26 -7.86 -1.68 -1.47
N ALA A 27 -8.29 -2.60 -0.62
CA ALA A 27 -9.68 -2.70 -0.18
C ALA A 27 -9.79 -3.03 1.30
N TYR A 28 -10.69 -2.35 2.00
CA TYR A 28 -11.03 -2.69 3.37
C TYR A 28 -11.81 -4.00 3.40
N LEU A 29 -11.43 -4.92 4.28
CA LEU A 29 -12.08 -6.23 4.41
C LEU A 29 -13.50 -6.13 4.99
N SER A 30 -13.84 -5.00 5.60
CA SER A 30 -15.14 -4.75 6.22
C SER A 30 -16.27 -4.54 5.22
N ASN A 31 -16.00 -3.84 4.12
CA ASN A 31 -17.01 -3.47 3.12
C ASN A 31 -16.64 -3.85 1.68
N GLY A 32 -15.39 -4.27 1.44
CA GLY A 32 -14.89 -4.62 0.10
C GLY A 32 -14.76 -3.42 -0.84
N GLU A 33 -14.86 -2.19 -0.33
CA GLU A 33 -14.69 -0.99 -1.13
C GLU A 33 -13.25 -0.90 -1.63
N GLU A 34 -13.09 -0.90 -2.94
CA GLU A 34 -11.78 -0.83 -3.60
C GLU A 34 -11.38 0.63 -3.85
N VAL A 35 -10.14 0.96 -3.48
CA VAL A 35 -9.52 2.24 -3.76
C VAL A 35 -8.31 2.00 -4.66
N LYS A 36 -8.32 2.64 -5.83
CA LYS A 36 -7.17 2.62 -6.73
C LYS A 36 -6.08 3.57 -6.22
N VAL A 37 -4.86 3.05 -6.12
CA VAL A 37 -3.66 3.74 -5.61
C VAL A 37 -2.87 4.39 -6.73
N HIS A 38 -2.63 3.64 -7.81
CA HIS A 38 -1.78 4.04 -8.91
C HIS A 38 -2.22 3.30 -10.18
N GLU A 39 -2.51 4.06 -11.23
CA GLU A 39 -2.89 3.57 -12.56
C GLU A 39 -1.73 2.89 -13.29
N GLY A 40 -2.06 1.93 -14.16
CA GLY A 40 -1.13 1.29 -15.09
C GLY A 40 -0.77 -0.14 -14.71
N ASN A 41 0.39 -0.61 -15.15
CA ASN A 41 0.84 -1.99 -14.96
C ASN A 41 2.29 -2.06 -14.45
N GLY A 42 2.82 -3.27 -14.34
CA GLY A 42 4.22 -3.49 -13.93
C GLY A 42 4.46 -3.29 -12.44
N PHE A 43 3.41 -3.45 -11.62
CA PHE A 43 3.50 -3.41 -10.16
C PHE A 43 4.01 -4.74 -9.60
N SER A 44 4.81 -4.67 -8.54
CA SER A 44 5.20 -5.85 -7.78
C SER A 44 5.45 -5.53 -6.30
N TYR A 45 5.32 -6.57 -5.47
CA TYR A 45 5.65 -6.56 -4.05
C TYR A 45 5.00 -5.40 -3.25
N PRO A 46 3.66 -5.24 -3.25
CA PRO A 46 3.03 -4.30 -2.34
C PRO A 46 3.24 -4.76 -0.89
N LEU A 47 3.65 -3.83 -0.03
CA LEU A 47 3.89 -4.05 1.39
C LEU A 47 3.20 -2.96 2.20
N ILE A 48 2.42 -3.36 3.19
CA ILE A 48 1.69 -2.46 4.07
C ILE A 48 2.58 -2.13 5.28
N SER A 49 2.66 -0.84 5.66
CA SER A 49 3.41 -0.45 6.86
C SER A 49 2.79 -1.08 8.11
N LYS A 50 3.60 -1.26 9.17
CA LYS A 50 3.08 -1.79 10.44
C LYS A 50 1.95 -0.93 11.03
N SER A 51 1.97 0.39 10.77
CA SER A 51 0.88 1.28 11.18
C SER A 51 -0.37 1.14 10.31
N GLY A 52 -0.27 0.58 9.11
CA GLY A 52 -1.36 0.53 8.15
C GLY A 52 -1.64 1.87 7.45
N GLU A 53 -0.74 2.84 7.56
CA GLU A 53 -0.91 4.18 6.96
C GLU A 53 -0.25 4.32 5.58
N TYR A 54 0.67 3.42 5.24
CA TYR A 54 1.44 3.47 4.01
C TYR A 54 1.45 2.14 3.26
N ILE A 55 1.54 2.23 1.93
CA ILE A 55 1.78 1.08 1.04
C ILE A 55 3.05 1.36 0.26
N ALA A 56 4.10 0.58 0.50
CA ALA A 56 5.30 0.58 -0.34
C ALA A 56 5.12 -0.42 -1.48
N TYR A 57 5.57 -0.09 -2.68
CA TYR A 57 5.47 -0.98 -3.83
C TYR A 57 6.53 -0.65 -4.86
N THR A 58 6.82 -1.61 -5.73
CA THR A 58 7.67 -1.39 -6.89
C THR A 58 6.81 -1.24 -8.13
N LYS A 59 7.16 -0.29 -9.00
CA LYS A 59 6.62 -0.18 -10.35
C LYS A 59 7.79 -0.07 -11.31
N GLU A 60 7.88 -1.02 -12.24
CA GLU A 60 9.01 -1.18 -13.15
C GLU A 60 10.35 -1.25 -12.41
N LYS A 61 11.18 -0.19 -12.50
CA LYS A 61 12.50 -0.10 -11.84
C LYS A 61 12.53 0.95 -10.74
N SER A 62 11.38 1.33 -10.17
CA SER A 62 11.30 2.38 -9.15
C SER A 62 10.57 1.89 -7.90
N LEU A 63 10.98 2.42 -6.75
CA LEU A 63 10.30 2.23 -5.47
C LEU A 63 9.38 3.42 -5.22
N TYR A 64 8.16 3.12 -4.79
CA TYR A 64 7.14 4.10 -4.44
C TYR A 64 6.63 3.87 -3.03
N ILE A 65 6.11 4.93 -2.43
CA ILE A 65 5.30 4.88 -1.22
C ILE A 65 3.98 5.61 -1.47
N ASN A 66 2.87 5.02 -1.05
CA ASN A 66 1.57 5.67 -1.01
C ASN A 66 1.18 5.98 0.43
N ASP A 67 0.77 7.22 0.68
CA ASP A 67 0.08 7.66 1.89
C ASP A 67 -1.42 7.41 1.72
N ILE A 68 -1.99 6.52 2.54
CA ILE A 68 -3.40 6.13 2.44
C ILE A 68 -4.32 7.28 2.81
N LYS A 69 -3.97 8.05 3.85
CA LYS A 69 -4.78 9.15 4.36
C LYS A 69 -4.88 10.28 3.34
N ASN A 70 -3.77 10.64 2.73
CA ASN A 70 -3.68 11.74 1.78
C ASN A 70 -3.98 11.30 0.33
N LYS A 71 -4.08 9.99 0.06
CA LYS A 71 -4.28 9.41 -1.28
C LYS A 71 -3.23 9.90 -2.29
N GLN A 72 -1.99 10.00 -1.83
CA GLN A 72 -0.86 10.47 -2.63
C GLN A 72 0.22 9.40 -2.64
N HIS A 73 0.85 9.24 -3.81
CA HIS A 73 2.03 8.40 -3.94
C HIS A 73 3.23 9.21 -4.42
N GLU A 74 4.40 8.83 -3.93
CA GLU A 74 5.68 9.45 -4.26
C GLU A 74 6.65 8.38 -4.75
N LYS A 75 7.45 8.73 -5.77
CA LYS A 75 8.60 7.95 -6.20
C LYS A 75 9.79 8.25 -5.30
N LEU A 76 10.25 7.27 -4.53
CA LEU A 76 11.38 7.43 -3.61
C LEU A 76 12.74 7.29 -4.30
N SER A 77 12.88 6.28 -5.18
CA SER A 77 14.16 6.03 -5.85
C SER A 77 13.99 5.13 -7.08
N LEU A 78 15.05 5.06 -7.89
CA LEU A 78 15.24 3.94 -8.83
C LEU A 78 15.85 2.77 -8.07
N LEU A 79 15.36 1.56 -8.31
CA LEU A 79 15.96 0.31 -7.81
C LEU A 79 17.46 0.23 -8.16
N THR A 80 17.87 0.75 -9.32
CA THR A 80 19.28 0.84 -9.71
C THR A 80 20.14 1.63 -8.70
N LEU A 81 19.60 2.71 -8.12
CA LEU A 81 20.30 3.47 -7.07
C LEU A 81 20.33 2.72 -5.73
N TYR A 82 19.28 1.96 -5.40
CA TYR A 82 19.25 1.15 -4.16
C TYR A 82 20.35 0.08 -4.14
N PHE A 83 20.62 -0.56 -5.28
CA PHE A 83 21.74 -1.51 -5.41
C PHE A 83 23.09 -0.82 -5.21
N SER A 84 23.28 0.39 -5.76
CA SER A 84 24.52 1.13 -5.56
C SER A 84 24.78 1.50 -4.09
N PHE A 85 23.74 1.84 -3.32
CA PHE A 85 23.90 2.17 -1.88
C PHE A 85 24.14 0.95 -0.98
N ARG A 86 23.78 -0.26 -1.42
CA ARG A 86 23.90 -1.50 -0.61
C ARG A 86 25.20 -2.27 -0.85
N PHE A 87 25.98 -1.94 -1.89
CA PHE A 87 27.14 -2.73 -2.33
C PHE A 87 28.40 -1.90 -2.68
N THR A 88 28.52 -0.65 -2.21
CA THR A 88 29.78 0.13 -2.27
C THR A 88 30.29 0.45 -0.88
#